data_AF-A0AAU3IKC8-F1
#
_entry.id   AF-A0AAU3IKC8-F1
#
_cell.length_a   1.000
_cell.length_b   1.000
_cell.length_c   1.000
_cell.angle_alpha   90.00
_cell.angle_beta   90.00
_cell.angle_gamma   90.00
#
_symmetry.space_group_name_H-M   'P 1'
#
loop_
_entity.id
_entity.type
_entity.pdbx_description
1 polymer ?
#
loop_
_entity_poly.entity_id
_entity_poly.type
_entity_poly.pdbx_seq_one_letter_code
_entity_poly.pdbx_strand_id
1 'polypeptide(L)'
;MSTRVTVSTSTHATTYVADKLLYGVKRLVRGVGLPVTKLVGDWAVLEKGIARWLDTGHLTGLVLEIYTEGSSVPSGLVGRFDFGIDYGYAPDGGGDLWFDTAAVAFALKKAGVSVTRCTYRVIATTAAGRPDVEGWSSTTLRSTAGFTQQPLGTAITGGSLGANLSYHRRTA
;
A
#
# COMPACT_ATOMS: atom_id res chain seq x y z
N MET A 1 -0.14 -36.62 -20.63
CA MET A 1 -0.89 -35.35 -20.73
C MET A 1 -1.52 -35.12 -19.35
N SER A 2 -1.01 -34.15 -18.57
CA SER A 2 -1.44 -33.94 -17.18
C SER A 2 -2.29 -32.67 -17.11
N THR A 3 -3.59 -32.83 -16.93
CA THR A 3 -4.52 -31.73 -16.65
C THR A 3 -4.35 -31.34 -15.18
N ARG A 4 -3.63 -30.25 -14.92
CA ARG A 4 -3.62 -29.61 -13.59
C ARG A 4 -4.93 -28.87 -13.40
N VAL A 5 -5.76 -29.37 -12.49
CA VAL A 5 -6.92 -28.66 -11.98
C VAL A 5 -6.44 -27.76 -10.84
N THR A 6 -6.28 -26.47 -11.09
CA THR A 6 -6.07 -25.47 -10.03
C THR A 6 -7.44 -25.21 -9.40
N VAL A 7 -7.76 -25.97 -8.34
CA VAL A 7 -9.02 -25.83 -7.59
C VAL A 7 -9.04 -24.46 -6.90
N SER A 8 -10.24 -23.93 -6.70
CA SER A 8 -10.73 -22.66 -6.16
C SER A 8 -10.16 -22.20 -4.78
N THR A 9 -8.85 -22.25 -4.60
CA THR A 9 -8.11 -21.73 -3.44
C THR A 9 -7.52 -20.33 -3.68
N SER A 10 -7.63 -19.79 -4.90
CA SER A 10 -7.08 -18.46 -5.25
C SER A 10 -7.90 -17.32 -4.64
N THR A 11 -9.23 -17.36 -4.72
CA THR A 11 -10.09 -16.23 -4.31
C THR A 11 -10.11 -16.02 -2.78
N HIS A 12 -10.06 -17.10 -2.01
CA HIS A 12 -9.92 -17.00 -0.55
C HIS A 12 -8.53 -16.49 -0.14
N ALA A 13 -7.48 -16.90 -0.86
CA ALA A 13 -6.13 -16.41 -0.62
C ALA A 13 -5.98 -14.93 -0.99
N THR A 14 -6.55 -14.47 -2.10
CA THR A 14 -6.42 -13.08 -2.58
C THR A 14 -7.19 -12.10 -1.70
N THR A 15 -8.39 -12.46 -1.24
CA THR A 15 -9.17 -11.64 -0.29
C THR A 15 -8.45 -11.55 1.05
N TYR A 16 -7.93 -12.67 1.56
CA TYR A 16 -7.15 -12.68 2.79
C TYR A 16 -5.87 -11.82 2.68
N VAL A 17 -5.14 -11.90 1.56
CA VAL A 17 -3.95 -11.07 1.32
C VAL A 17 -4.32 -9.59 1.19
N ALA A 18 -5.43 -9.26 0.51
CA ALA A 18 -5.95 -7.90 0.42
C ALA A 18 -6.28 -7.32 1.79
N ASP A 19 -6.96 -8.09 2.64
CA ASP A 19 -7.30 -7.72 4.01
C ASP A 19 -6.02 -7.47 4.84
N LYS A 20 -5.03 -8.37 4.76
CA LYS A 20 -3.72 -8.20 5.43
C LYS A 20 -2.95 -6.97 4.96
N LEU A 21 -2.95 -6.69 3.65
CA LEU A 21 -2.38 -5.46 3.08
C LEU A 21 -3.04 -4.22 3.68
N LEU A 22 -4.38 -4.17 3.69
CA LEU A 22 -5.14 -3.06 4.25
C LEU A 22 -4.96 -2.90 5.75
N TYR A 23 -4.84 -4.00 6.49
CA TYR A 23 -4.47 -3.96 7.91
C TYR A 23 -3.06 -3.38 8.11
N GLY A 24 -2.10 -3.71 7.24
CA GLY A 24 -0.78 -3.10 7.23
C GLY A 24 -0.84 -1.58 7.01
N VAL A 25 -1.60 -1.14 6.01
CA VAL A 25 -1.85 0.29 5.76
C VAL A 25 -2.51 0.95 6.97
N LYS A 26 -3.52 0.33 7.59
CA LYS A 26 -4.20 0.84 8.78
C LYS A 26 -3.26 0.99 9.97
N ARG A 27 -2.40 0.00 10.21
CA ARG A 27 -1.37 0.07 11.27
C ARG A 27 -0.41 1.22 11.01
N LEU A 28 -0.02 1.43 9.75
CA LEU A 28 0.84 2.53 9.35
C LEU A 28 0.17 3.89 9.56
N VAL A 29 -1.04 4.09 9.05
CA VAL A 29 -1.84 5.33 9.25
C VAL A 29 -1.99 5.64 10.74
N ARG A 30 -2.35 4.63 11.55
CA ARG A 30 -2.47 4.78 13.01
C ARG A 30 -1.13 5.13 13.66
N GLY A 31 -0.06 4.42 13.29
CA GLY A 31 1.27 4.62 13.87
C GLY A 31 1.88 5.98 13.54
N VAL A 32 1.55 6.54 12.37
CA VAL A 32 1.90 7.92 11.99
C VAL A 32 1.08 8.96 12.77
N GLY A 33 -0.05 8.56 13.37
CA GLY A 33 -0.93 9.46 14.13
C GLY A 33 -2.02 10.12 13.26
N LEU A 34 -2.33 9.56 12.09
CA LEU A 34 -3.41 10.03 11.23
C LEU A 34 -4.75 9.36 11.58
N PRO A 35 -5.89 10.02 11.34
CA PRO A 35 -7.20 9.46 11.63
C PRO A 35 -7.51 8.29 10.68
N VAL A 36 -7.82 7.12 11.24
CA VAL A 36 -8.17 5.91 10.46
C VAL A 36 -9.63 5.90 9.95
N THR A 37 -10.44 6.89 10.34
CA THR A 37 -11.88 6.94 10.02
C THR A 37 -12.16 6.89 8.52
N LYS A 38 -11.40 7.64 7.72
CA LYS A 38 -11.49 7.61 6.25
C LYS A 38 -11.17 6.23 5.69
N LEU A 39 -10.06 5.62 6.12
CA LEU A 39 -9.67 4.27 5.69
C LEU A 39 -10.71 3.21 6.04
N VAL A 40 -11.34 3.32 7.22
CA VAL A 40 -12.40 2.38 7.65
C VAL A 40 -13.68 2.59 6.84
N GLY A 41 -14.05 3.84 6.52
CA GLY A 41 -15.19 4.15 5.66
C GLY A 41 -15.01 3.62 4.23
N ASP A 42 -13.80 3.71 3.69
CA ASP A 42 -13.47 3.26 2.34
C ASP A 42 -13.08 1.77 2.27
N TRP A 43 -13.06 1.06 3.40
CA TRP A 43 -12.47 -0.29 3.50
C TRP A 43 -13.03 -1.28 2.48
N ALA A 44 -14.35 -1.37 2.37
CA ALA A 44 -15.02 -2.31 1.46
C ALA A 44 -14.69 -2.03 -0.01
N VAL A 45 -14.56 -0.76 -0.40
CA VAL A 45 -14.20 -0.36 -1.77
C VAL A 45 -12.73 -0.68 -2.04
N LEU A 46 -11.86 -0.40 -1.07
CA LEU A 46 -10.43 -0.67 -1.18
C LEU A 46 -10.16 -2.18 -1.28
N GLU A 47 -10.78 -2.98 -0.41
CA GLU A 47 -10.62 -4.43 -0.37
C GLU A 47 -11.11 -5.06 -1.69
N LYS A 48 -12.29 -4.67 -2.17
CA LYS A 48 -12.86 -5.16 -3.43
C LYS A 48 -11.92 -4.90 -4.62
N GLY A 49 -11.31 -3.72 -4.71
CA GLY A 49 -10.36 -3.38 -5.78
C GLY A 49 -9.07 -4.18 -5.69
N ILE A 50 -8.45 -4.20 -4.51
CA ILE A 50 -7.19 -4.91 -4.27
C ILE A 50 -7.35 -6.40 -4.50
N ALA A 51 -8.40 -7.01 -3.94
CA ALA A 51 -8.68 -8.44 -4.13
C ALA A 51 -8.91 -8.78 -5.61
N ARG A 52 -9.65 -7.95 -6.35
CA ARG A 52 -9.89 -8.16 -7.79
C ARG A 52 -8.62 -8.10 -8.62
N TRP A 53 -7.74 -7.15 -8.34
CA TRP A 53 -6.47 -7.02 -9.08
C TRP A 53 -5.42 -8.04 -8.62
N LEU A 54 -5.46 -8.52 -7.37
CA LEU A 54 -4.68 -9.67 -6.93
C LEU A 54 -5.12 -10.95 -7.64
N ASP A 55 -6.44 -11.21 -7.68
CA ASP A 55 -7.03 -12.40 -8.31
C ASP A 55 -6.74 -12.47 -9.81
N THR A 56 -6.74 -11.32 -10.48
CA THR A 56 -6.40 -11.25 -11.90
C THR A 56 -4.90 -11.07 -12.17
N GLY A 57 -4.05 -10.97 -11.15
CA GLY A 57 -2.60 -10.79 -11.30
C GLY A 57 -2.16 -9.40 -11.82
N HIS A 58 -3.05 -8.40 -11.79
CA HIS A 58 -2.76 -7.05 -12.30
C HIS A 58 -2.27 -6.10 -11.22
N LEU A 59 -2.35 -6.44 -9.92
CA LEU A 59 -1.90 -5.56 -8.85
C LEU A 59 -0.38 -5.57 -8.73
N THR A 60 0.29 -4.52 -9.20
CA THR A 60 1.75 -4.40 -9.09
C THR A 60 2.19 -3.79 -7.77
N GLY A 61 1.29 -3.07 -7.10
CA GLY A 61 1.62 -2.40 -5.85
C GLY A 61 0.47 -1.58 -5.27
N LEU A 62 0.67 -1.14 -4.05
CA LEU A 62 -0.20 -0.23 -3.33
C LEU A 62 0.63 0.93 -2.79
N VAL A 63 0.10 2.13 -2.88
CA VAL A 63 0.80 3.35 -2.51
C VAL A 63 -0.04 4.11 -1.51
N LEU A 64 0.52 4.40 -0.35
CA LEU A 64 -0.04 5.33 0.61
C LEU A 64 0.69 6.66 0.50
N GLU A 65 -0.02 7.68 0.02
CA GLU A 65 0.49 9.04 -0.01
C GLU A 65 -0.08 9.84 1.16
N ILE A 66 0.81 10.44 1.93
CA ILE A 66 0.49 11.42 2.96
C ILE A 66 0.80 12.80 2.39
N TYR A 67 -0.14 13.73 2.49
CA TYR A 67 0.00 15.07 1.92
C TYR A 67 -0.74 16.11 2.76
N THR A 68 -0.42 17.39 2.59
CA THR A 68 -1.15 18.49 3.23
C THR A 68 -2.21 19.08 2.29
N GLU A 69 -3.44 19.20 2.76
CA GLU A 69 -4.50 19.90 2.02
C GLU A 69 -4.27 21.42 2.12
N GLY A 70 -4.39 22.13 1.00
CA GLY A 70 -4.24 23.59 0.96
C GLY A 70 -2.80 24.13 0.87
N SER A 71 -1.80 23.29 0.57
CA SER A 71 -0.46 23.81 0.25
C SER A 71 -0.39 24.33 -1.19
N SER A 72 0.15 25.52 -1.38
CA SER A 72 0.47 26.15 -2.68
C SER A 72 1.68 25.52 -3.39
N VAL A 73 2.15 24.36 -2.90
CA VAL A 73 3.28 23.62 -3.47
C VAL A 73 2.71 22.56 -4.42
N PRO A 74 3.23 22.43 -5.66
CA PRO A 74 2.63 21.56 -6.69
C PRO A 74 2.45 20.09 -6.29
N SER A 75 3.24 19.55 -5.35
CA SER A 75 3.11 18.16 -4.91
C SER A 75 2.43 17.98 -3.56
N GLY A 76 2.51 18.93 -2.62
CA GLY A 76 1.96 18.81 -1.25
C GLY A 76 2.35 17.55 -0.47
N LEU A 77 3.27 16.74 -1.01
CA LEU A 77 3.60 15.42 -0.53
C LEU A 77 4.47 15.54 0.72
N VAL A 78 4.09 14.81 1.75
CA VAL A 78 4.75 14.76 3.06
C VAL A 78 5.59 13.49 3.16
N GLY A 79 5.02 12.38 2.70
CA GLY A 79 5.63 11.08 2.73
C GLY A 79 4.84 10.12 1.86
N ARG A 80 5.52 9.13 1.29
CA ARG A 80 4.91 8.13 0.44
C ARG A 80 5.45 6.76 0.80
N PHE A 81 4.56 5.80 0.95
CA PHE A 81 4.87 4.40 1.21
C PHE A 81 4.44 3.58 0.01
N ASP A 82 5.36 2.85 -0.56
CA ASP A 82 5.14 1.99 -1.71
C ASP A 82 5.27 0.54 -1.28
N PHE A 83 4.15 -0.17 -1.38
CA PHE A 83 4.04 -1.60 -1.19
C PHE A 83 4.13 -2.25 -2.58
N GLY A 84 5.25 -2.82 -2.99
CA GLY A 84 5.35 -3.54 -4.25
C GLY A 84 4.91 -4.99 -4.08
N ILE A 85 4.07 -5.50 -4.98
CA ILE A 85 3.61 -6.90 -4.96
C ILE A 85 4.53 -7.75 -5.84
N ASP A 86 5.00 -8.87 -5.29
CA ASP A 86 5.82 -9.86 -5.96
C ASP A 86 5.06 -11.21 -6.00
N TYR A 87 4.63 -11.58 -7.21
CA TYR A 87 3.90 -12.82 -7.49
C TYR A 87 4.80 -14.05 -7.66
N GLY A 88 6.13 -13.87 -7.64
CA GLY A 88 7.12 -14.94 -7.77
C GLY A 88 7.73 -15.38 -6.43
N TYR A 89 7.45 -14.66 -5.34
CA TYR A 89 8.07 -14.89 -4.05
C TYR A 89 7.22 -15.83 -3.17
N ALA A 90 7.66 -17.08 -3.08
CA ALA A 90 7.07 -18.11 -2.21
C ALA A 90 8.12 -18.70 -1.25
N PRO A 91 8.51 -18.00 -0.17
CA PRO A 91 9.22 -18.67 0.91
C PRO A 91 8.21 -19.39 1.82
N ASP A 92 8.64 -20.52 2.36
CA ASP A 92 7.94 -21.22 3.43
C ASP A 92 7.89 -20.33 4.68
N GLY A 93 6.76 -19.67 4.94
CA GLY A 93 6.62 -18.86 6.15
C GLY A 93 5.37 -17.99 6.20
N GLY A 94 4.61 -18.14 7.28
CA GLY A 94 3.53 -17.22 7.66
C GLY A 94 4.11 -15.91 8.18
N GLY A 95 4.68 -15.10 7.29
CA GLY A 95 5.36 -13.86 7.64
C GLY A 95 4.38 -12.82 8.13
N ASP A 96 4.45 -12.50 9.42
CA ASP A 96 3.77 -11.34 9.98
C ASP A 96 4.41 -10.04 9.47
N LEU A 97 3.56 -9.11 9.05
CA LEU A 97 3.97 -7.75 8.69
C LEU A 97 4.52 -7.05 9.93
N TRP A 98 5.84 -7.08 10.08
CA TRP A 98 6.55 -6.29 11.08
C TRP A 98 7.01 -5.00 10.42
N PHE A 99 6.53 -3.88 10.95
CA PHE A 99 6.96 -2.58 10.52
C PHE A 99 7.10 -1.68 11.73
N ASP A 100 8.25 -1.04 11.87
CA ASP A 100 8.45 -0.04 12.92
C ASP A 100 7.74 1.26 12.54
N THR A 101 6.45 1.30 12.84
CA THR A 101 5.62 2.50 12.66
C THR A 101 6.12 3.69 13.48
N ALA A 102 6.85 3.45 14.58
CA ALA A 102 7.41 4.52 15.41
C ALA A 102 8.61 5.18 14.73
N ALA A 103 9.47 4.41 14.05
CA ALA A 103 10.56 4.94 13.24
C ALA A 103 10.03 5.85 12.11
N VAL A 104 8.90 5.48 11.50
CA VAL A 104 8.24 6.34 10.50
C VAL A 104 7.65 7.59 11.09
N ALA A 105 6.89 7.47 12.17
CA ALA A 105 6.33 8.63 12.85
C ALA A 105 7.43 9.60 13.27
N PHE A 106 8.56 9.06 13.75
CA PHE A 106 9.76 9.83 14.07
C PHE A 106 10.38 10.48 12.82
N ALA A 107 10.49 9.77 11.70
CA ALA A 107 11.03 10.32 10.45
C ALA A 107 10.15 11.45 9.89
N LEU A 108 8.81 11.29 9.94
CA LEU A 108 7.85 12.32 9.54
C LEU A 108 7.90 13.54 10.47
N LYS A 109 8.00 13.32 11.78
CA LYS A 109 8.20 14.39 12.77
C LYS A 109 9.53 15.12 12.55
N LYS A 110 10.62 14.39 12.28
CA LYS A 110 11.95 14.95 11.97
C LYS A 110 11.91 15.78 10.68
N ALA A 111 11.08 15.40 9.71
CA ALA A 111 10.86 16.17 8.48
C ALA A 111 10.06 17.47 8.72
N GLY A 112 9.70 17.80 9.97
CA GLY A 112 9.02 19.04 10.34
C GLY A 112 7.53 19.06 9.98
N VAL A 113 6.93 17.90 9.73
CA VAL A 113 5.55 17.83 9.26
C VAL A 113 4.56 17.79 10.43
N SER A 114 3.59 18.69 10.39
CA SER A 114 2.46 18.73 11.32
C SER A 114 1.38 17.75 10.86
N VAL A 115 1.24 16.64 11.58
CA VAL A 115 0.26 15.57 11.28
C VAL A 115 -1.18 16.08 11.30
N THR A 116 -1.47 17.12 12.08
CA THR A 116 -2.80 17.76 12.18
C THR A 116 -3.26 18.46 10.91
N ARG A 117 -2.36 18.79 9.98
CA ARG A 117 -2.71 19.35 8.66
C ARG A 117 -2.54 18.34 7.52
N CYS A 118 -2.24 17.09 7.85
CA CYS A 118 -2.01 16.05 6.88
C CYS A 118 -3.27 15.22 6.66
N THR A 119 -3.48 14.84 5.41
CA THR A 119 -4.46 13.86 4.95
C THR A 119 -3.71 12.72 4.25
N TYR A 120 -4.43 11.70 3.83
CA TYR A 120 -3.85 10.60 3.05
C TYR A 120 -4.79 10.10 1.95
N ARG A 121 -4.20 9.42 0.98
CA ARG A 121 -4.91 8.64 -0.03
C ARG A 121 -4.19 7.32 -0.31
N VAL A 122 -4.97 6.29 -0.61
CA VAL A 122 -4.48 4.98 -1.04
C VAL A 122 -4.66 4.87 -2.54
N ILE A 123 -3.62 4.43 -3.24
CA ILE A 123 -3.59 4.29 -4.70
C ILE A 123 -3.09 2.89 -5.02
N ALA A 124 -3.74 2.18 -5.92
CA ALA A 124 -3.24 0.91 -6.43
C ALA A 124 -2.47 1.16 -7.73
N THR A 125 -1.25 0.63 -7.81
CA THR A 125 -0.53 0.53 -9.08
C THR A 125 -0.90 -0.79 -9.72
N THR A 126 -1.28 -0.72 -10.98
CA THR A 126 -1.86 -1.85 -11.71
C THR A 126 -1.28 -1.94 -13.11
N ALA A 127 -1.10 -3.16 -13.61
CA ALA A 127 -0.65 -3.43 -14.96
C ALA A 127 -1.71 -3.04 -16.00
N ALA A 128 -1.27 -2.83 -17.25
CA ALA A 128 -2.17 -2.61 -18.38
C ALA A 128 -3.09 -3.83 -18.57
N GLY A 129 -4.34 -3.60 -18.99
CA GLY A 129 -5.34 -4.66 -19.18
C GLY A 129 -6.13 -5.05 -17.93
N ARG A 130 -5.92 -4.35 -16.81
CA ARG A 130 -6.70 -4.58 -15.57
C ARG A 130 -8.21 -4.43 -15.81
N PRO A 131 -9.05 -5.21 -15.12
CA PRO A 131 -10.49 -4.96 -15.08
C PRO A 131 -10.78 -3.67 -14.29
N ASP A 132 -11.79 -2.91 -14.74
CA ASP A 132 -12.32 -1.78 -13.99
C ASP A 132 -13.09 -2.26 -12.75
N VAL A 133 -12.97 -1.49 -11.66
CA VAL A 133 -13.65 -1.76 -10.39
C VAL A 133 -14.41 -0.51 -9.99
N GLU A 134 -15.70 -0.67 -9.72
CA GLU A 134 -16.55 0.42 -9.22
C GLU A 134 -15.98 1.04 -7.95
N GLY A 135 -16.01 2.37 -7.86
CA GLY A 135 -15.41 3.15 -6.76
C GLY A 135 -13.93 3.44 -6.94
N TRP A 136 -13.28 2.87 -7.95
CA TRP A 136 -11.91 3.21 -8.34
C TRP A 136 -11.86 4.05 -9.60
N SER A 137 -10.91 4.98 -9.65
CA SER A 137 -10.64 5.79 -10.83
C SER A 137 -9.13 5.92 -11.04
N SER A 138 -8.74 6.19 -12.29
CA SER A 138 -7.34 6.42 -12.63
C SER A 138 -6.86 7.74 -12.02
N THR A 139 -5.68 7.73 -11.40
CA THR A 139 -5.05 8.92 -10.83
C THR A 139 -3.55 8.89 -11.07
N THR A 140 -2.90 10.05 -10.96
CA THR A 140 -1.45 10.17 -11.01
C THR A 140 -0.87 10.31 -9.61
N LEU A 141 0.29 9.70 -9.40
CA LEU A 141 1.06 9.82 -8.16
C LEU A 141 1.60 11.25 -8.00
N ARG A 142 1.72 11.70 -6.76
CA ARG A 142 2.34 13.00 -6.45
C ARG A 142 3.84 12.93 -6.74
N SER A 143 4.40 14.04 -7.21
CA SER A 143 5.82 14.13 -7.53
C SER A 143 6.68 13.85 -6.30
N THR A 144 7.65 12.95 -6.47
CA THR A 144 8.68 12.59 -5.48
C THR A 144 9.98 13.37 -5.70
N ALA A 145 9.96 14.47 -6.47
CA ALA A 145 11.12 15.33 -6.65
C ALA A 145 11.61 15.84 -5.28
N GLY A 146 12.90 15.65 -4.98
CA GLY A 146 13.49 15.97 -3.68
C GLY A 146 13.18 14.96 -2.57
N PHE A 147 12.75 13.74 -2.92
CA PHE A 147 12.62 12.63 -1.98
C PHE A 147 13.64 11.53 -2.30
N THR A 148 14.19 10.92 -1.24
CA THR A 148 15.01 9.72 -1.33
C THR A 148 14.17 8.51 -0.91
N GLN A 149 14.12 7.50 -1.77
CA GLN A 149 13.51 6.21 -1.47
C GLN A 149 14.41 5.40 -0.54
N GLN A 150 13.84 4.85 0.53
CA GLN A 150 14.50 3.94 1.45
C GLN A 150 13.75 2.60 1.47
N PRO A 151 14.39 1.48 1.09
CA PRO A 151 13.77 0.17 1.22
C PRO A 151 13.67 -0.17 2.72
N LEU A 152 12.52 -0.69 3.13
CA LEU A 152 12.22 -1.09 4.51
C LEU A 152 12.14 -2.61 4.66
N GLY A 153 12.26 -3.36 3.56
CA GLY A 153 12.27 -4.82 3.54
C GLY A 153 10.96 -5.44 3.06
N THR A 154 10.85 -6.77 3.19
CA THR A 154 9.65 -7.54 2.82
C THR A 154 8.60 -7.39 3.91
N ALA A 155 7.43 -6.89 3.54
CA ALA A 155 6.32 -6.57 4.43
C ALA A 155 5.26 -7.68 4.52
N ILE A 156 5.03 -8.48 3.48
CA ILE A 156 4.05 -9.59 3.53
C ILE A 156 4.66 -10.85 2.95
N THR A 157 4.44 -11.96 3.66
CA THR A 157 4.84 -13.28 3.22
C THR A 157 3.67 -14.22 3.44
N GLY A 158 2.95 -14.56 2.36
CA GLY A 158 1.79 -15.44 2.46
C GLY A 158 1.60 -16.27 1.19
N GLY A 159 1.82 -17.59 1.29
CA GLY A 159 1.27 -18.64 0.42
C GLY A 159 1.58 -18.62 -1.09
N SER A 160 2.30 -17.63 -1.61
CA SER A 160 2.77 -17.44 -3.01
C SER A 160 3.01 -15.95 -3.35
N LEU A 161 2.67 -15.04 -2.43
CA LEU A 161 2.78 -13.59 -2.62
C LEU A 161 3.75 -12.97 -1.61
N GLY A 162 4.72 -12.24 -2.14
CA GLY A 162 5.55 -11.31 -1.41
C GLY A 162 5.04 -9.88 -1.56
N ALA A 163 5.19 -9.06 -0.52
CA ALA A 163 5.13 -7.60 -0.69
C ALA A 163 6.40 -6.96 -0.16
N ASN A 164 7.03 -6.06 -0.91
CA ASN A 164 8.12 -5.23 -0.41
C ASN A 164 7.57 -3.87 0.03
N LEU A 165 8.21 -3.23 1.01
CA LEU A 165 7.86 -1.88 1.44
C LEU A 165 9.04 -0.95 1.25
N SER A 166 8.76 0.21 0.67
CA SER A 166 9.71 1.32 0.61
C SER A 166 9.05 2.62 1.01
N TYR A 167 9.86 3.53 1.56
CA TYR A 167 9.41 4.82 2.06
C TYR A 167 10.20 5.94 1.40
N HIS A 168 9.49 6.92 0.87
CA HIS A 168 10.06 8.14 0.32
C HIS A 168 10.05 9.21 1.41
N ARG A 169 11.25 9.63 1.84
CA ARG A 169 11.44 10.77 2.75
C ARG A 169 12.05 11.95 2.01
N ARG A 170 11.71 13.18 2.41
CA ARG A 170 12.32 14.37 1.81
C ARG A 170 13.83 14.35 2.05
N THR A 171 14.61 14.53 0.98
CA THR A 171 16.05 14.73 1.07
C THR A 171 16.25 16.07 1.78
N ALA A 172 17.00 16.07 2.88
CA ALA A 172 17.30 17.27 3.64
C ALA A 172 18.14 18.24 2.81
#